data_AF-A0A177WVC3-F1
#
_entry.id   AF-A0A177WVC3-F1
#
_cell.length_a   1.000
_cell.length_b   1.000
_cell.length_c   1.000
_cell.angle_alpha   90.00
_cell.angle_beta   90.00
_cell.angle_gamma   90.00
#
_symmetry.space_group_name_H-M   'P 1'
#
loop_
_entity.id
_entity.type
_entity.pdbx_description
1 polymer ?
#
loop_
_entity_poly.entity_id
_entity_poly.type
_entity_poly.pdbx_seq_one_letter_code
_entity_poly.pdbx_strand_id
1 'polypeptide(L)'
;MPTSDTPRIIKNKKFREEGGRRRRSSLGLRGKRISSLDSSITGLPHETIEPQQYYRLLDAEQSDPIRMRQLLVWCSQKAMQTLPNRMSSSCGSVDLIVREIQLEIIAALHSREINVSWYHRPTDGIETAQENATVKSNSGKLPHPANTEHAANIILFKKQRAAYQLEEDQWKSVIERHNKEHEILKAAEAQNVIISYDTSEIANYMPPRFESVMKNSLSTELSDFSKVITNDMLLNVRLFFQFAQNLFLLAVELNEAFATCKV
;
A
#
# COMPACT_ATOMS: atom_id res chain seq x y z
N MET A 1 -64.86 -49.27 53.66
CA MET A 1 -63.59 -48.85 53.01
C MET A 1 -62.48 -49.74 53.54
N PRO A 2 -61.71 -50.45 52.69
CA PRO A 2 -60.64 -51.34 53.16
C PRO A 2 -59.57 -50.55 53.92
N THR A 3 -59.22 -50.98 55.13
CA THR A 3 -58.39 -50.24 56.11
C THR A 3 -56.90 -50.57 56.03
N SER A 4 -56.45 -51.29 55.01
CA SER A 4 -55.05 -51.67 54.85
C SER A 4 -54.60 -51.54 53.41
N ASP A 5 -53.58 -50.73 53.19
CA ASP A 5 -52.94 -50.53 51.89
C ASP A 5 -52.31 -51.82 51.39
N THR A 6 -52.51 -52.14 50.11
CA THR A 6 -51.88 -53.31 49.51
C THR A 6 -50.35 -53.21 49.56
N PRO A 7 -49.62 -54.34 49.66
CA PRO A 7 -48.16 -54.33 49.78
C PRO A 7 -47.45 -53.59 48.63
N ARG A 8 -48.08 -53.48 47.46
CA ARG A 8 -47.60 -52.69 46.33
C ARG A 8 -47.71 -51.18 46.57
N ILE A 9 -48.77 -50.73 47.24
CA ILE A 9 -48.95 -49.32 47.63
C ILE A 9 -47.91 -48.94 48.69
N ILE A 10 -47.65 -49.80 49.67
CA ILE A 10 -46.61 -49.60 50.69
C ILE A 10 -45.22 -49.47 50.03
N LYS A 11 -44.90 -50.35 49.06
CA LYS A 11 -43.64 -50.28 48.31
C LYS A 11 -43.51 -48.98 47.50
N ASN A 12 -44.57 -48.55 46.82
CA ASN A 12 -44.59 -47.29 46.07
C ASN A 12 -44.50 -46.06 46.99
N LYS A 13 -45.10 -46.12 48.18
CA LYS A 13 -45.01 -45.07 49.20
C LYS A 13 -43.58 -44.93 49.73
N LYS A 14 -42.91 -46.04 50.03
CA LYS A 14 -41.47 -46.04 50.38
C LYS A 14 -40.61 -45.41 49.28
N PHE A 15 -40.81 -45.75 48.00
CA PHE A 15 -40.07 -45.10 46.91
C PHE A 15 -40.29 -43.58 46.82
N ARG A 16 -41.47 -43.08 47.21
CA ARG A 16 -41.78 -41.64 47.22
C ARG A 16 -41.17 -40.93 48.43
N GLU A 17 -41.11 -41.59 49.57
CA GLU A 17 -40.53 -41.07 50.81
C GLU A 17 -38.99 -41.09 50.76
N GLU A 18 -38.39 -42.18 50.30
CA GLU A 18 -36.94 -42.37 50.19
C GLU A 18 -36.33 -41.55 49.02
N GLY A 19 -37.12 -41.31 47.97
CA GLY A 19 -36.78 -40.40 46.87
C GLY A 19 -37.11 -38.91 47.16
N GLY A 20 -37.74 -38.60 48.30
CA GLY A 20 -38.35 -37.31 48.59
C GLY A 20 -37.40 -36.13 48.84
N ARG A 21 -36.10 -36.37 49.05
CA ARG A 21 -35.10 -35.30 49.28
C ARG A 21 -34.26 -34.94 48.05
N ARG A 22 -34.38 -35.72 46.97
CA ARG A 22 -33.86 -35.37 45.64
C ARG A 22 -35.01 -35.49 44.66
N ARG A 23 -35.90 -34.48 44.68
CA ARG A 23 -36.76 -34.20 43.53
C ARG A 23 -35.89 -34.33 42.28
N ARG A 24 -36.16 -35.34 41.45
CA ARG A 24 -35.55 -35.53 40.13
C ARG A 24 -35.54 -34.16 39.43
N SER A 25 -34.40 -33.50 39.41
CA SER A 25 -34.18 -32.27 38.65
C SER A 25 -33.99 -32.62 37.17
N SER A 26 -34.94 -33.36 36.58
CA SER A 26 -34.97 -33.60 35.12
C SER A 26 -35.37 -32.35 34.33
N LEU A 27 -35.66 -31.24 35.03
CA LEU A 27 -35.82 -29.90 34.45
C LEU A 27 -34.53 -29.06 34.49
N GLY A 28 -33.53 -29.43 35.30
CA GLY A 28 -32.30 -28.64 35.44
C GLY A 28 -31.29 -28.86 34.31
N LEU A 29 -31.44 -29.91 33.51
CA LEU A 29 -30.53 -30.29 32.42
C LEU A 29 -31.24 -30.50 31.07
N ARG A 30 -32.58 -30.46 31.04
CA ARG A 30 -33.33 -30.58 29.79
C ARG A 30 -33.39 -29.21 29.11
N GLY A 31 -32.63 -29.03 28.03
CA GLY A 31 -32.47 -27.75 27.33
C GLY A 31 -31.18 -27.01 27.68
N LYS A 32 -30.35 -27.59 28.56
CA LYS A 32 -28.98 -27.12 28.74
C LYS A 32 -28.21 -27.39 27.44
N ARG A 33 -27.88 -26.30 26.75
CA ARG A 33 -27.12 -26.32 25.50
C ARG A 33 -25.71 -26.83 25.81
N ILE A 34 -25.04 -27.43 24.82
CA ILE A 34 -23.65 -27.90 24.92
C ILE A 34 -22.72 -26.80 25.44
N SER A 35 -23.09 -25.52 25.23
CA SER A 35 -22.40 -24.36 25.80
C SER A 35 -22.38 -24.28 27.34
N SER A 36 -23.28 -24.95 28.06
CA SER A 36 -23.41 -24.88 29.53
C SER A 36 -22.56 -25.90 30.30
N LEU A 37 -21.92 -26.85 29.62
CA LEU A 37 -20.92 -27.69 30.25
C LEU A 37 -19.60 -26.93 30.24
N ASP A 38 -19.21 -26.45 31.42
CA ASP A 38 -17.92 -25.83 31.64
C ASP A 38 -16.81 -26.71 31.02
N SER A 39 -15.88 -26.08 30.32
CA SER A 39 -14.75 -26.65 29.57
C SER A 39 -14.94 -26.89 28.06
N SER A 40 -14.38 -25.94 27.29
CA SER A 40 -13.53 -26.20 26.12
C SER A 40 -14.10 -26.79 24.83
N ILE A 41 -15.28 -27.42 24.81
CA ILE A 41 -15.80 -28.04 23.57
C ILE A 41 -17.05 -27.28 23.14
N THR A 42 -16.89 -26.00 22.87
CA THR A 42 -17.97 -25.23 22.25
C THR A 42 -17.89 -25.44 20.74
N GLY A 43 -18.72 -26.36 20.22
CA GLY A 43 -18.86 -26.55 18.78
C GLY A 43 -19.14 -25.22 18.07
N LEU A 44 -18.55 -25.05 16.89
CA LEU A 44 -18.74 -23.84 16.09
C LEU A 44 -20.22 -23.66 15.74
N PRO A 45 -20.73 -22.42 15.75
CA PRO A 45 -22.03 -22.12 15.17
C PRO A 45 -22.06 -22.58 13.70
N HIS A 46 -23.18 -23.15 13.28
CA HIS A 46 -23.37 -23.55 11.88
C HIS A 46 -23.21 -22.35 10.93
N GLU A 47 -22.70 -22.58 9.72
CA GLU A 47 -22.36 -21.52 8.75
C GLU A 47 -23.53 -20.59 8.40
N THR A 48 -24.76 -21.13 8.43
CA THR A 48 -26.00 -20.40 8.18
C THR A 48 -26.32 -19.32 9.23
N ILE A 49 -25.66 -19.36 10.39
CA ILE A 49 -25.87 -18.38 11.45
C ILE A 49 -24.91 -17.20 11.21
N GLU A 50 -25.50 -16.01 11.08
CA GLU A 50 -24.74 -14.78 10.94
C GLU A 50 -23.97 -14.46 12.23
N PRO A 51 -22.74 -13.90 12.14
CA PRO A 51 -21.93 -13.58 13.32
C PRO A 51 -22.64 -12.65 14.32
N GLN A 52 -23.49 -11.77 13.78
CA GLN A 52 -24.31 -10.85 14.56
C GLN A 52 -25.27 -11.56 15.52
N GLN A 53 -25.63 -12.82 15.26
CA GLN A 53 -26.58 -13.59 16.05
C GLN A 53 -25.92 -14.55 17.04
N TYR A 54 -24.58 -14.64 17.05
CA TYR A 54 -23.85 -15.57 17.91
C TYR A 54 -24.13 -15.37 19.40
N TYR A 55 -24.43 -14.14 19.83
CA TYR A 55 -24.77 -13.87 21.22
C TYR A 55 -25.99 -14.66 21.73
N ARG A 56 -26.92 -15.02 20.84
CA ARG A 56 -28.14 -15.78 21.21
C ARG A 56 -27.86 -17.24 21.55
N LEU A 57 -26.69 -17.76 21.14
CA LEU A 57 -26.30 -19.15 21.34
C LEU A 57 -25.52 -19.35 22.66
N LEU A 58 -25.15 -18.25 23.33
CA LEU A 58 -24.41 -18.26 24.58
C LEU A 58 -25.31 -18.64 25.75
N ASP A 59 -24.68 -19.17 26.80
CA ASP A 59 -25.38 -19.49 28.03
C ASP A 59 -25.55 -18.24 28.90
N ALA A 60 -26.81 -17.94 29.26
CA ALA A 60 -27.20 -16.81 30.08
C ALA A 60 -26.85 -16.97 31.57
N GLU A 61 -26.26 -18.10 31.98
CA GLU A 61 -25.76 -18.31 33.34
C GLU A 61 -24.25 -18.04 33.48
N GLN A 62 -23.51 -17.93 32.36
CA GLN A 62 -22.05 -17.69 32.39
C GLN A 62 -21.70 -16.22 32.67
N SER A 63 -20.49 -15.95 33.18
CA SER A 63 -20.02 -14.58 33.34
C SER A 63 -19.71 -13.92 31.98
N ASP A 64 -19.86 -12.60 31.90
CA ASP A 64 -19.69 -11.87 30.63
C ASP A 64 -18.30 -12.04 29.98
N PRO A 65 -17.18 -12.09 30.71
CA PRO A 65 -15.87 -12.35 30.11
C PRO A 65 -15.75 -13.74 29.49
N ILE A 66 -16.43 -14.74 30.06
CA ILE A 66 -16.43 -16.12 29.53
C ILE A 66 -17.26 -16.16 28.25
N ARG A 67 -18.43 -15.53 28.25
CA ARG A 67 -19.27 -15.34 27.05
C ARG A 67 -18.51 -14.61 25.94
N MET A 68 -17.79 -13.54 26.29
CA MET A 68 -16.98 -12.78 25.33
C MET A 68 -15.87 -13.64 24.73
N ARG A 69 -15.14 -14.41 25.55
CA ARG A 69 -14.11 -15.33 25.07
C ARG A 69 -14.69 -16.32 24.05
N GLN A 70 -15.84 -16.90 24.34
CA GLN A 70 -16.51 -17.83 23.43
C GLN A 70 -16.89 -17.17 22.10
N LEU A 71 -17.43 -15.93 22.13
CA LEU A 71 -17.69 -15.15 20.93
C LEU A 71 -16.42 -14.87 20.12
N LEU A 72 -15.33 -14.47 20.78
CA LEU A 72 -14.06 -14.19 20.13
C LEU A 72 -13.53 -15.43 19.41
N VAL A 73 -13.55 -16.60 20.06
CA VAL A 73 -13.14 -17.86 19.44
C VAL A 73 -13.97 -18.17 18.18
N TRP A 74 -15.30 -18.07 18.26
CA TRP A 74 -16.18 -18.31 17.12
C TRP A 74 -15.95 -17.32 15.97
N CYS A 75 -15.81 -16.03 16.29
CA CYS A 75 -15.55 -15.00 15.29
C CYS A 75 -14.17 -15.18 14.64
N SER A 76 -13.13 -15.49 15.41
CA SER A 76 -11.77 -15.74 14.90
C SER A 76 -11.74 -16.96 13.97
N GLN A 77 -12.39 -18.06 14.35
CA GLN A 77 -12.47 -19.27 13.52
C GLN A 77 -13.23 -19.01 12.21
N LYS A 78 -14.34 -18.25 12.24
CA LYS A 78 -15.06 -17.87 11.03
C LYS A 78 -14.24 -16.92 10.16
N ALA A 79 -13.59 -15.92 10.75
CA ALA A 79 -12.71 -15.01 10.01
C ALA A 79 -11.61 -15.77 9.25
N MET A 80 -11.02 -16.79 9.88
CA MET A 80 -10.03 -17.68 9.27
C MET A 80 -10.57 -18.53 8.10
N GLN A 81 -11.87 -18.82 8.07
CA GLN A 81 -12.52 -19.54 6.96
C GLN A 81 -12.91 -18.58 5.83
N THR A 82 -13.32 -17.36 6.16
CA THR A 82 -13.75 -16.35 5.18
C THR A 82 -12.61 -15.64 4.47
N LEU A 83 -11.43 -15.55 5.11
CA LEU A 83 -10.25 -15.00 4.46
C LEU A 83 -9.87 -15.96 3.33
N PRO A 84 -10.00 -15.55 2.05
CA PRO A 84 -9.58 -16.39 0.95
C PRO A 84 -8.12 -16.74 1.17
N ASN A 85 -7.76 -17.99 0.89
CA ASN A 85 -6.39 -18.44 0.95
C ASN A 85 -5.55 -17.59 -0.03
N ARG A 86 -4.96 -16.48 0.43
CA ARG A 86 -4.23 -15.47 -0.38
C ARG A 86 -2.92 -16.00 -0.96
N MET A 87 -2.78 -17.33 -1.09
CA MET A 87 -1.64 -18.02 -1.68
C MET A 87 -1.41 -17.73 -3.17
N SER A 88 -2.17 -16.83 -3.82
CA SER A 88 -2.06 -16.55 -5.25
C SER A 88 -1.11 -15.42 -5.63
N SER A 89 -0.48 -14.71 -4.69
CA SER A 89 0.44 -13.61 -5.01
C SER A 89 1.72 -13.64 -4.17
N SER A 90 2.79 -14.20 -4.73
CA SER A 90 4.24 -14.05 -4.40
C SER A 90 4.73 -14.12 -2.93
N CYS A 91 3.86 -14.28 -1.94
CA CYS A 91 4.15 -14.11 -0.53
C CYS A 91 3.66 -15.31 0.32
N GLY A 92 3.77 -16.52 -0.23
CA GLY A 92 3.31 -17.73 0.45
C GLY A 92 3.91 -17.94 1.84
N SER A 93 5.12 -17.41 2.12
CA SER A 93 5.76 -17.54 3.43
C SER A 93 5.11 -16.67 4.52
N VAL A 94 4.76 -15.42 4.23
CA VAL A 94 4.16 -14.51 5.23
C VAL A 94 2.73 -14.95 5.55
N ASP A 95 1.96 -15.39 4.55
CA ASP A 95 0.60 -15.87 4.76
C ASP A 95 0.56 -17.11 5.67
N LEU A 96 1.53 -18.03 5.52
CA LEU A 96 1.67 -19.19 6.41
C LEU A 96 2.02 -18.78 7.85
N ILE A 97 2.93 -17.81 8.02
CA ILE A 97 3.28 -17.28 9.35
C ILE A 97 2.06 -16.61 9.99
N VAL A 98 1.32 -15.79 9.24
CA VAL A 98 0.09 -15.15 9.72
C VAL A 98 -0.94 -16.20 10.11
N ARG A 99 -1.08 -17.27 9.32
CA ARG A 99 -1.99 -18.38 9.63
C ARG A 99 -1.62 -19.08 10.94
N GLU A 100 -0.34 -19.35 11.14
CA GLU A 100 0.17 -19.98 12.36
C GLU A 100 -0.13 -19.11 13.59
N ILE A 101 0.18 -17.81 13.50
CA ILE A 101 -0.10 -16.84 14.57
C ILE A 101 -1.60 -16.77 14.87
N GLN A 102 -2.47 -16.80 13.85
CA GLN A 102 -3.92 -16.83 14.04
C GLN A 102 -4.37 -18.08 14.80
N LEU A 103 -3.80 -19.25 14.50
CA LEU A 103 -4.09 -20.50 15.20
C LEU A 103 -3.61 -20.44 16.65
N GLU A 104 -2.41 -19.92 16.89
CA GLU A 104 -1.84 -19.72 18.22
C GLU A 104 -2.74 -18.82 19.09
N ILE A 105 -3.23 -17.71 18.53
CA ILE A 105 -4.17 -16.81 19.24
C ILE A 105 -5.46 -17.54 19.62
N ILE A 106 -6.03 -18.36 18.72
CA ILE A 106 -7.24 -19.13 19.02
C ILE A 106 -6.97 -20.18 20.10
N ALA A 107 -5.82 -20.85 20.05
CA ALA A 107 -5.40 -21.79 21.06
C ALA A 107 -5.23 -21.10 22.43
N ALA A 108 -4.56 -19.93 22.46
CA ALA A 108 -4.37 -19.12 23.65
C ALA A 108 -5.69 -18.57 24.24
N LEU A 109 -6.68 -18.28 23.38
CA LEU A 109 -8.02 -17.92 23.82
C LEU A 109 -8.73 -19.11 24.48
N HIS A 110 -8.55 -20.32 23.96
CA HIS A 110 -9.13 -21.57 24.47
C HIS A 110 -8.50 -22.00 25.80
N SER A 111 -7.16 -21.95 25.89
CA SER A 111 -6.37 -22.29 27.09
C SER A 111 -6.46 -21.26 28.22
N ARG A 112 -7.15 -20.13 27.98
CA ARG A 112 -7.34 -19.00 28.91
C ARG A 112 -6.07 -18.20 29.22
N GLU A 113 -5.03 -18.31 28.40
CA GLU A 113 -3.80 -17.51 28.52
C GLU A 113 -4.05 -16.02 28.24
N ILE A 114 -4.90 -15.71 27.25
CA ILE A 114 -5.32 -14.33 26.99
C ILE A 114 -6.41 -13.94 28.00
N ASN A 115 -6.16 -12.88 28.75
CA ASN A 115 -7.13 -12.30 29.67
C ASN A 115 -8.16 -11.47 28.87
N VAL A 116 -9.44 -11.86 28.97
CA VAL A 116 -10.58 -11.19 28.31
C VAL A 116 -11.40 -10.39 29.33
N SER A 117 -11.04 -10.42 30.61
CA SER A 117 -11.79 -9.73 31.66
C SER A 117 -11.54 -8.24 31.59
N TRP A 118 -12.61 -7.46 31.42
CA TRP A 118 -12.57 -6.01 31.55
C TRP A 118 -12.94 -5.53 32.96
N TYR A 119 -13.24 -6.43 33.90
CA TYR A 119 -13.64 -6.06 35.27
C TYR A 119 -12.52 -5.36 36.05
N HIS A 120 -11.27 -5.52 35.62
CA HIS A 120 -10.08 -4.95 36.28
C HIS A 120 -9.33 -3.97 35.37
N ARG A 121 -10.01 -3.38 34.36
CA ARG A 121 -9.37 -2.37 33.51
C ARG A 121 -9.11 -1.12 34.37
N PRO A 122 -7.87 -0.61 34.44
CA PRO A 122 -7.64 0.69 35.05
C PRO A 122 -8.48 1.71 34.27
N THR A 123 -9.40 2.38 34.96
CA THR A 123 -10.20 3.43 34.34
C THR A 123 -9.27 4.53 33.86
N ASP A 124 -9.44 4.96 32.61
CA ASP A 124 -8.56 5.91 31.89
C ASP A 124 -8.46 7.33 32.53
N GLY A 125 -8.93 7.52 33.76
CA GLY A 125 -8.88 8.78 34.52
C GLY A 125 -8.58 8.65 36.02
N ILE A 126 -8.16 7.47 36.51
CA ILE A 126 -7.68 7.34 37.89
C ILE A 126 -6.22 6.92 37.83
N GLU A 127 -5.33 7.92 37.87
CA GLU A 127 -3.94 7.75 38.30
C GLU A 127 -3.92 7.40 39.80
N THR A 128 -4.50 6.27 40.20
CA THR A 128 -4.20 5.72 41.52
C THR A 128 -2.81 5.13 41.42
N ALA A 129 -1.86 5.94 41.90
CA ALA A 129 -0.56 5.51 42.37
C ALA A 129 -0.73 4.37 43.39
N GLN A 130 -0.93 3.15 42.88
CA GLN A 130 -0.62 1.93 43.58
C GLN A 130 0.27 1.12 42.65
N GLU A 131 1.56 1.29 42.92
CA GLU A 131 2.67 0.42 42.57
C GLU A 131 2.22 -1.03 42.62
N ASN A 132 1.93 -1.63 41.46
CA ASN A 132 2.04 -3.06 41.11
C ASN A 132 1.29 -3.36 39.80
N ALA A 133 1.77 -2.81 38.68
CA ALA A 133 1.57 -3.40 37.35
C ALA A 133 2.66 -2.88 36.40
N THR A 134 3.78 -3.59 36.40
CA THR A 134 4.89 -3.50 35.43
C THR A 134 4.47 -3.96 34.03
N VAL A 135 3.37 -3.42 33.50
CA VAL A 135 2.98 -3.60 32.10
C VAL A 135 2.71 -2.22 31.55
N LYS A 136 3.79 -1.43 31.39
CA LYS A 136 3.81 -0.41 30.35
C LYS A 136 3.31 -1.12 29.10
N SER A 137 2.19 -0.68 28.54
CA SER A 137 1.72 -1.21 27.28
C SER A 137 2.82 -0.91 26.27
N ASN A 138 3.67 -1.91 26.01
CA ASN A 138 4.65 -1.91 24.93
C ASN A 138 3.89 -2.01 23.60
N SER A 139 2.89 -1.14 23.40
CA SER A 139 2.30 -0.89 22.11
C SER A 139 3.35 -0.12 21.32
N GLY A 140 4.33 -0.84 20.80
CA GLY A 140 5.16 -0.38 19.70
C GLY A 140 4.21 -0.12 18.54
N LYS A 141 3.61 1.07 18.51
CA LYS A 141 2.66 1.48 17.48
C LYS A 141 3.40 1.33 16.15
N LEU A 142 2.87 0.49 15.28
CA LEU A 142 3.41 0.34 13.93
C LEU A 142 3.33 1.69 13.21
N PRO A 143 4.33 2.02 12.37
CA PRO A 143 4.27 3.24 11.58
C PRO A 143 3.06 3.18 10.64
N HIS A 144 2.45 4.34 10.40
CA HIS A 144 1.35 4.46 9.45
C HIS A 144 1.82 3.99 8.06
N PRO A 145 1.02 3.23 7.28
CA PRO A 145 1.44 2.69 5.99
C PRO A 145 1.94 3.77 5.02
N ALA A 146 1.26 4.92 4.95
CA ALA A 146 1.72 6.05 4.13
C ALA A 146 3.12 6.56 4.52
N ASN A 147 3.52 6.47 5.79
CA ASN A 147 4.86 6.89 6.20
C ASN A 147 5.94 5.98 5.60
N THR A 148 5.65 4.68 5.45
CA THR A 148 6.57 3.72 4.83
C THR A 148 6.72 3.98 3.34
N GLU A 149 5.62 4.28 2.65
CA GLU A 149 5.63 4.64 1.22
C GLU A 149 6.34 5.97 0.98
N HIS A 150 6.06 6.99 1.80
CA HIS A 150 6.74 8.28 1.74
C HIS A 150 8.25 8.12 1.96
N ALA A 151 8.66 7.28 2.92
CA ALA A 151 10.08 7.00 3.15
C ALA A 151 10.75 6.39 1.90
N ALA A 152 10.10 5.43 1.24
CA ALA A 152 10.61 4.84 0.00
C ALA A 152 10.68 5.87 -1.15
N ASN A 153 9.64 6.69 -1.31
CA ASN A 153 9.58 7.74 -2.32
C ASN A 153 10.65 8.81 -2.10
N ILE A 154 10.91 9.22 -0.86
CA ILE A 154 11.98 10.17 -0.52
C ILE A 154 13.34 9.64 -1.00
N ILE A 155 13.63 8.35 -0.84
CA ILE A 155 14.89 7.74 -1.29
C ILE A 155 14.97 7.79 -2.82
N LEU A 156 13.89 7.41 -3.51
CA LEU A 156 13.81 7.45 -4.96
C LEU A 156 14.01 8.87 -5.50
N PHE A 157 13.30 9.85 -4.97
CA PHE A 157 13.38 11.24 -5.42
C PHE A 157 14.75 11.86 -5.12
N LYS A 158 15.38 11.50 -4.00
CA LYS A 158 16.77 11.92 -3.71
C LYS A 158 17.75 11.38 -4.76
N LYS A 159 17.60 10.12 -5.17
CA LYS A 159 18.43 9.51 -6.22
C LYS A 159 18.23 10.21 -7.58
N GLN A 160 16.97 10.46 -7.97
CA GLN A 160 16.66 11.17 -9.22
C GLN A 160 17.22 12.59 -9.22
N ARG A 161 17.04 13.33 -8.12
CA ARG A 161 17.57 14.69 -7.98
C ARG A 161 19.10 14.72 -8.13
N ALA A 162 19.82 13.76 -7.59
CA ALA A 162 21.27 13.66 -7.76
C ALA A 162 21.67 13.38 -9.23
N ALA A 163 20.91 12.54 -9.94
CA ALA A 163 21.15 12.29 -11.36
C ALA A 163 20.94 13.56 -12.21
N TYR A 164 19.86 14.29 -11.96
CA TYR A 164 19.57 15.54 -12.68
C TYR A 164 20.61 16.63 -12.41
N GLN A 165 21.13 16.73 -11.19
CA GLN A 165 22.21 17.68 -10.87
C GLN A 165 23.49 17.37 -11.65
N LEU A 166 23.86 16.09 -11.76
CA LEU A 166 25.02 15.67 -12.53
C LEU A 166 24.86 16.02 -14.02
N GLU A 167 23.67 15.77 -14.56
CA GLU A 167 23.35 16.13 -15.94
C GLU A 167 23.40 17.66 -16.15
N GLU A 168 22.85 18.44 -15.22
CA GLU A 168 22.92 19.91 -15.27
C GLU A 168 24.37 20.41 -15.30
N ASP A 169 25.25 19.84 -14.48
CA ASP A 169 26.67 20.19 -14.45
C ASP A 169 27.39 19.82 -15.77
N GLN A 170 27.02 18.67 -16.37
CA GLN A 170 27.51 18.31 -17.70
C GLN A 170 27.08 19.32 -18.76
N TRP A 171 25.80 19.71 -18.77
CA TRP A 171 25.28 20.71 -19.70
C TRP A 171 25.94 22.08 -19.51
N LYS A 172 26.16 22.51 -18.27
CA LYS A 172 26.91 23.74 -17.97
C LYS A 172 28.33 23.68 -18.56
N SER A 173 29.03 22.56 -18.41
CA SER A 173 30.36 22.38 -18.99
C SER A 173 30.34 22.45 -20.53
N VAL A 174 29.30 21.89 -21.17
CA VAL A 174 29.11 21.98 -22.64
C VAL A 174 28.88 23.42 -23.07
N ILE A 175 28.00 24.15 -22.39
CA ILE A 175 27.70 25.55 -22.68
C ILE A 175 28.95 26.42 -22.48
N GLU A 176 29.69 26.24 -21.38
CA GLU A 176 30.93 26.98 -21.14
C GLU A 176 31.98 26.74 -22.21
N ARG A 177 32.14 25.48 -22.66
CA ARG A 177 33.05 25.13 -23.76
C ARG A 177 32.64 25.84 -25.04
N HIS A 178 31.36 25.75 -25.40
CA HIS A 178 30.84 26.37 -26.62
C HIS A 178 30.94 27.90 -26.59
N ASN A 179 30.66 28.52 -25.44
CA ASN A 179 30.81 29.96 -25.27
C ASN A 179 32.27 30.40 -25.45
N LYS A 180 33.24 29.66 -24.89
CA LYS A 180 34.67 29.94 -25.10
C LYS A 180 35.08 29.81 -26.56
N GLU A 181 34.62 28.77 -27.25
CA GLU A 181 34.87 28.59 -28.68
C GLU A 181 34.30 29.77 -29.48
N HIS A 182 33.08 30.20 -29.16
CA HIS A 182 32.44 31.35 -29.80
C HIS A 182 33.18 32.66 -29.52
N GLU A 183 33.69 32.88 -28.31
CA GLU A 183 34.53 34.04 -27.98
C GLU A 183 35.83 34.05 -28.80
N ILE A 184 36.49 32.90 -28.93
CA ILE A 184 37.70 32.76 -29.75
C ILE A 184 37.41 33.05 -31.21
N LEU A 185 36.33 32.49 -31.77
CA LEU A 185 35.93 32.74 -33.16
C LEU A 185 35.63 34.22 -33.39
N LYS A 186 34.92 34.87 -32.48
CA LYS A 186 34.62 36.30 -32.55
C LYS A 186 35.88 37.16 -32.44
N ALA A 187 36.83 36.77 -31.59
CA ALA A 187 38.12 37.45 -31.47
C ALA A 187 38.98 37.27 -32.75
N ALA A 188 38.98 36.08 -33.34
CA ALA A 188 39.65 35.79 -34.60
C ALA A 188 39.01 36.54 -35.78
N GLU A 189 37.68 36.65 -35.82
CA GLU A 189 36.95 37.46 -36.79
C GLU A 189 37.31 38.95 -36.64
N ALA A 190 37.34 39.47 -35.41
CA ALA A 190 37.77 40.85 -35.14
C ALA A 190 39.23 41.11 -35.56
N GLN A 191 40.10 40.10 -35.50
CA GLN A 191 41.48 40.16 -36.01
C GLN A 191 41.55 40.00 -37.54
N ASN A 192 40.66 39.20 -38.15
CA ASN A 192 40.53 38.99 -39.60
C ASN A 192 39.85 40.14 -40.35
N VAL A 193 39.46 41.23 -39.67
CA VAL A 193 39.11 42.50 -40.32
C VAL A 193 40.31 43.12 -41.07
N ILE A 194 41.53 42.60 -40.90
CA ILE A 194 42.70 42.97 -41.71
C ILE A 194 43.21 41.75 -42.49
N ILE A 195 42.35 41.12 -43.31
CA ILE A 195 42.78 40.78 -44.66
C ILE A 195 41.62 41.05 -45.64
N SER A 196 41.25 42.33 -45.77
CA SER A 196 40.71 42.79 -47.04
C SER A 196 41.83 42.62 -48.07
N TYR A 197 41.88 41.48 -48.75
CA TYR A 197 42.66 41.42 -49.97
C TYR A 197 42.07 42.45 -50.90
N ASP A 198 42.86 43.47 -51.24
CA ASP A 198 42.49 44.42 -52.25
C ASP A 198 42.43 43.67 -53.58
N THR A 199 41.22 43.20 -53.93
CA THR A 199 40.97 42.44 -55.15
C THR A 199 41.28 43.25 -56.41
N SER A 200 41.53 44.56 -56.28
CA SER A 200 41.94 45.43 -57.39
C SER A 200 43.33 45.07 -57.94
N GLU A 201 44.23 44.51 -57.14
CA GLU A 201 45.55 44.07 -57.63
C GLU A 201 45.45 42.82 -58.52
N ILE A 202 44.50 41.93 -58.23
CA ILE A 202 44.25 40.70 -59.01
C ILE A 202 43.41 40.99 -60.26
N ALA A 203 42.55 42.02 -60.22
CA ALA A 203 41.71 42.44 -61.34
C ALA A 203 42.52 42.88 -62.57
N ASN A 204 43.72 43.46 -62.36
CA ASN A 204 44.60 43.91 -63.46
C ASN A 204 45.25 42.76 -64.25
N TYR A 205 45.25 41.55 -63.70
CA TYR A 205 45.86 40.36 -64.32
C TYR A 205 44.85 39.32 -64.81
N MET A 206 43.54 39.61 -64.75
CA MET A 206 42.49 38.63 -65.07
C MET A 206 41.71 39.01 -66.36
N PRO A 207 41.46 38.06 -67.28
CA PRO A 207 40.70 38.34 -68.49
C PRO A 207 39.24 38.77 -68.20
N PRO A 208 38.69 39.77 -68.93
CA PRO A 208 37.40 40.41 -68.65
C PRO A 208 36.16 39.50 -68.69
N ARG A 209 36.30 38.22 -69.07
CA ARG A 209 35.20 37.24 -69.06
C ARG A 209 34.83 36.71 -67.67
N PHE A 210 35.67 36.92 -66.65
CA PHE A 210 35.49 36.33 -65.32
C PHE A 210 35.04 37.32 -64.24
N GLU A 211 35.03 38.63 -64.52
CA GLU A 211 34.68 39.65 -63.53
C GLU A 211 33.18 39.63 -63.15
N SER A 212 32.30 39.40 -64.13
CA SER A 212 30.86 39.27 -63.89
C SER A 212 30.50 37.97 -63.17
N VAL A 213 31.28 36.92 -63.38
CA VAL A 213 31.10 35.62 -62.75
C VAL A 213 31.42 35.73 -61.26
N MET A 214 32.56 36.31 -60.87
CA MET A 214 32.96 36.42 -59.47
C MET A 214 32.02 37.29 -58.62
N LYS A 215 31.54 38.43 -59.15
CA LYS A 215 30.66 39.34 -58.38
C LYS A 215 29.26 38.77 -58.18
N ASN A 216 28.72 38.06 -59.17
CA ASN A 216 27.35 37.59 -59.14
C ASN A 216 27.26 36.17 -58.59
N SER A 217 28.09 35.22 -59.03
CA SER A 217 27.92 33.81 -58.66
C SER A 217 28.34 33.49 -57.22
N LEU A 218 29.45 34.04 -56.72
CA LEU A 218 29.89 33.79 -55.32
C LEU A 218 28.94 34.40 -54.29
N SER A 219 28.37 35.58 -54.56
CA SER A 219 27.43 36.21 -53.63
C SER A 219 26.05 35.55 -53.65
N THR A 220 25.59 35.08 -54.81
CA THR A 220 24.34 34.30 -54.90
C THR A 220 24.50 32.94 -54.25
N GLU A 221 25.61 32.24 -54.49
CA GLU A 221 25.89 30.92 -53.88
C GLU A 221 25.98 31.03 -52.35
N LEU A 222 26.66 32.03 -51.79
CA LEU A 222 26.70 32.22 -50.32
C LEU A 222 25.33 32.60 -49.74
N SER A 223 24.57 33.44 -50.44
CA SER A 223 23.22 33.84 -50.04
C SER A 223 22.28 32.64 -50.04
N ASP A 224 22.37 31.79 -51.05
CA ASP A 224 21.55 30.61 -51.20
C ASP A 224 21.96 29.52 -50.20
N PHE A 225 23.25 29.34 -49.93
CA PHE A 225 23.72 28.43 -48.88
C PHE A 225 23.26 28.86 -47.47
N SER A 226 23.31 30.17 -47.18
CA SER A 226 22.81 30.74 -45.92
C SER A 226 21.30 30.55 -45.77
N LYS A 227 20.52 30.75 -46.84
CA LYS A 227 19.07 30.48 -46.87
C LYS A 227 18.75 29.00 -46.69
N VAL A 228 19.53 28.10 -47.27
CA VAL A 228 19.34 26.65 -47.10
C VAL A 228 19.59 26.25 -45.64
N ILE A 229 20.68 26.71 -45.02
CA ILE A 229 21.00 26.42 -43.62
C ILE A 229 19.90 26.94 -42.68
N THR A 230 19.44 28.16 -42.90
CA THR A 230 18.39 28.77 -42.06
C THR A 230 17.04 28.08 -42.22
N ASN A 231 16.68 27.62 -43.43
CA ASN A 231 15.47 26.85 -43.66
C ASN A 231 15.54 25.45 -43.04
N ASP A 232 16.68 24.76 -43.13
CA ASP A 232 16.87 23.45 -42.49
C ASP A 232 16.83 23.55 -40.96
N MET A 233 17.44 24.59 -40.39
CA MET A 233 17.32 24.90 -38.96
C MET A 233 15.85 25.13 -38.56
N LEU A 234 15.10 25.90 -39.34
CA LEU A 234 13.66 26.15 -39.11
C LEU A 234 12.81 24.88 -39.24
N LEU A 235 13.12 24.01 -40.20
CA LEU A 235 12.44 22.74 -40.37
C LEU A 235 12.69 21.82 -39.17
N ASN A 236 13.93 21.75 -38.70
CA ASN A 236 14.32 20.95 -37.53
C ASN A 236 13.64 21.46 -36.25
N VAL A 237 13.54 22.78 -36.05
CA VAL A 237 12.80 23.37 -34.91
C VAL A 237 11.31 23.03 -34.99
N ARG A 238 10.70 23.09 -36.18
CA ARG A 238 9.28 22.70 -36.37
C ARG A 238 9.05 21.21 -36.11
N LEU A 239 9.92 20.35 -36.61
CA LEU A 239 9.87 18.91 -36.36
C LEU A 239 10.00 18.59 -34.87
N PHE A 240 10.89 19.29 -34.17
CA PHE A 240 11.03 19.17 -32.72
C PHE A 240 9.77 19.61 -31.96
N PHE A 241 9.16 20.73 -32.35
CA PHE A 241 7.89 21.19 -31.77
C PHE A 241 6.75 20.19 -32.01
N GLN A 242 6.66 19.64 -33.22
CA GLN A 242 5.66 18.62 -33.56
C GLN A 242 5.86 17.34 -32.75
N PHE A 243 7.12 16.91 -32.58
CA PHE A 243 7.47 15.76 -31.75
C PHE A 243 7.06 15.98 -30.28
N ALA A 244 7.35 17.17 -29.72
CA ALA A 244 6.95 17.53 -28.37
C ALA A 244 5.42 17.55 -28.17
N GLN A 245 4.67 18.08 -29.15
CA GLN A 245 3.21 18.05 -29.13
C GLN A 245 2.65 16.62 -29.17
N ASN A 246 3.19 15.76 -30.03
CA ASN A 246 2.76 14.37 -30.13
C ASN A 246 3.05 13.61 -28.82
N LEU A 247 4.20 13.87 -28.19
CA LEU A 247 4.55 13.27 -26.90
C LEU A 247 3.59 13.70 -25.78
N PHE A 248 3.18 14.99 -25.79
CA PHE A 248 2.22 15.52 -24.83
C PHE A 248 0.83 14.88 -25.00
N LEU A 249 0.34 14.72 -26.23
CA LEU A 249 -0.93 14.04 -26.50
C LEU A 249 -0.91 12.58 -26.07
N LEU A 250 0.18 11.86 -26.35
CA LEU A 250 0.37 10.48 -25.88
C LEU A 250 0.37 10.38 -24.35
N ALA A 251 0.99 11.35 -23.67
CA ALA A 251 0.99 11.40 -22.21
C ALA A 251 -0.41 11.66 -21.64
N VAL A 252 -1.24 12.48 -22.31
CA VAL A 252 -2.64 12.72 -21.93
C VAL A 252 -3.49 11.47 -22.12
N GLU A 253 -3.39 10.80 -23.28
CA GLU A 253 -4.12 9.56 -23.56
C GLU A 253 -3.77 8.43 -22.58
N LEU A 254 -2.48 8.28 -22.24
CA LEU A 254 -2.05 7.30 -21.25
C LEU A 254 -2.59 7.60 -19.86
N ASN A 255 -2.75 8.88 -19.50
CA ASN A 255 -3.30 9.29 -18.21
C ASN A 255 -4.82 9.07 -18.14
N GLU A 256 -5.55 9.31 -19.24
CA GLU A 256 -6.98 8.97 -19.35
C GLU A 256 -7.22 7.45 -19.33
N ALA A 257 -6.37 6.66 -20.00
CA ALA A 257 -6.40 5.20 -19.94
C ALA A 257 -6.14 4.68 -18.52
N PHE A 258 -5.21 5.31 -17.78
CA PHE A 258 -4.97 4.97 -16.37
C PHE A 258 -6.12 5.37 -15.44
N ALA A 259 -6.81 6.48 -15.72
CA ALA A 259 -7.96 6.93 -14.94
C ALA A 259 -9.19 6.01 -15.12
N THR A 260 -9.39 5.47 -16.33
CA THR A 260 -10.52 4.58 -16.65
C THR A 260 -10.33 3.15 -16.14
N CYS A 261 -9.10 2.66 -15.98
CA CYS A 261 -8.82 1.35 -15.36
C CYS A 261 -8.93 1.32 -13.82
N LYS A 262 -9.29 2.43 -13.16
CA LYS A 262 -9.38 2.54 -11.69
C LYS A 262 -10.81 2.40 -11.13
N VAL A 263 -11.76 1.93 -11.92
CA VAL A 263 -13.12 1.53 -11.52
C VAL A 263 -13.22 0.01 -11.54
#